data_AF-A0A317U206-F1
#
_entry.id   AF-A0A317U206-F1
#
_cell.length_a   1.000
_cell.length_b   1.000
_cell.length_c   1.000
_cell.angle_alpha   90.00
_cell.angle_beta   90.00
_cell.angle_gamma   90.00
#
_symmetry.space_group_name_H-M   'P 1'
#
loop_
_entity.id
_entity.type
_entity.pdbx_description
1 polymer ?
#
loop_
_entity_poly.entity_id
_entity_poly.type
_entity_poly.pdbx_seq_one_letter_code
_entity_poly.pdbx_strand_id
1 'polypeptide(L)'
;MNSKEELSRQHEDTQKQIDEQKEKSLQLQQLKTEMQKAVETINQENKAIIEHKVPAAFNEAKVKFQPVENLNTEKKQDVLDYIQKLLTDLSEKKQHSEKLHENTKKRNELLEQVHEHLKKGYNKKTLTDLTNKSGIVSIKNTDNTGFALLLELLGEPPSKYTWTLDSTDRDNLLKVVPQKIEALAFTLAVDEQTKKEMASGLKALEQIQTKLVNNYDEHDKLSVEIVQLEEQISQIETVTVKELTAQAEDLERQIKELEQQEQEKRERERREEEKREQEKEQRERERREEEKREQEKEQRERERRELEKREQEKEQRERERREEEKREQEKEHRKQERREQKMKERGALAAELKKVLIEYIDGRKQHYSIKDVFLPGDKRAREQFIGQIVNAKDGLLKEYVDSGNIDKMLNTITAEISSFNGIKMQATLNRMVVKLIEAEAKPVEIENLPAKAKQVLSLFEGKKGKSLEYALKMKNIYTQIEGINAYANTLPEREKKVIKQLVTALKRDVDQFVCQNSKHFPSKESYQKFKLTIKARLHSHDDLMSGHTSWPDIIINLLLSVITLGKLICSKARTGRASLFFDKTEDQKEIEAPVDLALENLGTFLAG
;
A
#
# COMPACT_ATOMS: atom_id res chain seq x y z
N MET A 1 -2.15 20.48 66.02
CA MET A 1 -1.40 19.34 65.44
C MET A 1 -2.42 18.24 65.27
N ASN A 2 -2.61 17.76 64.05
CA ASN A 2 -3.49 16.62 63.82
C ASN A 2 -2.89 15.39 64.50
N SER A 3 -3.75 14.56 65.08
CA SER A 3 -3.34 13.27 65.65
C SER A 3 -2.83 12.35 64.54
N LYS A 4 -1.86 11.48 64.84
CA LYS A 4 -1.43 10.40 63.93
C LYS A 4 -2.62 9.60 63.42
N GLU A 5 -3.59 9.33 64.30
CA GLU A 5 -4.82 8.59 63.96
C GLU A 5 -5.68 9.33 62.92
N GLU A 6 -5.66 10.67 62.94
CA GLU A 6 -6.44 11.49 62.01
C GLU A 6 -5.77 11.56 60.63
N LEU A 7 -4.43 11.66 60.58
CA LEU A 7 -3.67 11.56 59.33
C LEU A 7 -3.78 10.17 58.70
N SER A 8 -3.76 9.10 59.50
CA SER A 8 -3.98 7.74 59.00
C SER A 8 -5.37 7.56 58.40
N ARG A 9 -6.43 8.12 59.01
CA ARG A 9 -7.78 8.11 58.41
C ARG A 9 -7.84 8.87 57.09
N GLN A 10 -7.24 10.07 57.02
CA GLN A 10 -7.18 10.84 55.78
C GLN A 10 -6.43 10.10 54.66
N HIS A 11 -5.35 9.40 55.01
CA HIS A 11 -4.62 8.55 54.06
C HIS A 11 -5.49 7.39 53.55
N GLU A 12 -6.19 6.67 54.44
CA GLU A 12 -7.11 5.60 54.06
C GLU A 12 -8.25 6.10 53.17
N ASP A 13 -8.87 7.24 53.50
CA ASP A 13 -9.92 7.86 52.67
C ASP A 13 -9.39 8.28 51.29
N THR A 14 -8.19 8.85 51.24
CA THR A 14 -7.52 9.22 49.97
C THR A 14 -7.22 7.98 49.12
N GLN A 15 -6.73 6.91 49.75
CA GLN A 15 -6.46 5.65 49.06
C GLN A 15 -7.75 5.04 48.48
N LYS A 16 -8.85 5.10 49.22
CA LYS A 16 -10.16 4.67 48.73
C LYS A 16 -10.63 5.48 47.53
N GLN A 17 -10.44 6.80 47.55
CA GLN A 17 -10.77 7.66 46.39
C GLN A 17 -9.90 7.31 45.16
N ILE A 18 -8.61 7.02 45.35
CA ILE A 18 -7.73 6.56 44.27
C ILE A 18 -8.28 5.27 43.65
N ASP A 19 -8.68 4.30 44.47
CA ASP A 19 -9.19 3.02 43.99
C ASP A 19 -10.51 3.18 43.24
N GLU A 20 -11.43 4.02 43.74
CA GLU A 20 -12.69 4.36 43.06
C GLU A 20 -12.46 5.03 41.69
N GLN A 21 -11.49 5.95 41.59
CA GLN A 21 -11.14 6.59 40.31
C GLN A 21 -10.48 5.61 39.33
N LYS A 22 -9.62 4.71 39.82
CA LYS A 22 -9.02 3.66 38.99
C LYS A 22 -10.07 2.68 38.46
N GLU A 23 -11.03 2.30 39.29
CA GLU A 23 -12.15 1.44 38.86
C GLU A 23 -12.98 2.13 37.77
N LYS A 24 -13.30 3.43 37.95
CA LYS A 24 -13.98 4.22 36.93
C LYS A 24 -13.19 4.30 35.62
N SER A 25 -11.87 4.53 35.68
CA SER A 25 -11.01 4.54 34.49
C SER A 25 -11.08 3.19 33.76
N LEU A 26 -11.01 2.08 34.52
CA LEU A 26 -11.08 0.73 33.97
C LEU A 26 -12.42 0.47 33.26
N GLN A 27 -13.55 0.89 33.85
CA GLN A 27 -14.87 0.78 33.23
C GLN A 27 -14.95 1.56 31.90
N LEU A 28 -14.43 2.79 31.87
CA LEU A 28 -14.38 3.59 30.65
C LEU A 28 -13.47 2.96 29.58
N GLN A 29 -12.35 2.35 30.00
CA GLN A 29 -11.44 1.66 29.09
C GLN A 29 -12.07 0.40 28.48
N GLN A 30 -12.89 -0.33 29.25
CA GLN A 30 -13.69 -1.45 28.74
C GLN A 30 -14.70 -0.96 27.71
N LEU A 31 -15.48 0.09 28.03
CA LEU A 31 -16.46 0.68 27.10
C LEU A 31 -15.79 1.16 25.80
N LYS A 32 -14.66 1.87 25.91
CA LYS A 32 -13.85 2.29 24.74
C LYS A 32 -13.47 1.10 23.86
N THR A 33 -13.04 -0.01 24.47
CA THR A 33 -12.65 -1.23 23.75
C THR A 33 -13.83 -1.86 23.02
N GLU A 34 -15.04 -1.85 23.62
CA GLU A 34 -16.27 -2.33 22.97
C GLU A 34 -16.63 -1.48 21.76
N MET A 35 -16.53 -0.16 21.87
CA MET A 35 -16.82 0.76 20.77
C MET A 35 -15.80 0.64 19.63
N GLN A 36 -14.53 0.44 19.94
CA GLN A 36 -13.50 0.16 18.93
C GLN A 36 -13.80 -1.13 18.15
N LYS A 37 -14.28 -2.18 18.83
CA LYS A 37 -14.73 -3.41 18.16
C LYS A 37 -15.96 -3.17 17.28
N ALA A 38 -16.90 -2.31 17.71
CA ALA A 38 -18.06 -1.94 16.91
C ALA A 38 -17.64 -1.19 15.63
N VAL A 39 -16.70 -0.24 15.74
CA VAL A 39 -16.09 0.46 14.60
C VAL A 39 -15.43 -0.53 13.63
N GLU A 40 -14.64 -1.48 14.13
CA GLU A 40 -14.00 -2.50 13.29
C GLU A 40 -15.02 -3.41 12.59
N THR A 41 -16.11 -3.76 13.28
CA THR A 41 -17.23 -4.53 12.70
C THR A 41 -17.90 -3.75 11.56
N ILE A 42 -18.15 -2.46 11.74
CA ILE A 42 -18.71 -1.59 10.70
C ILE A 42 -17.77 -1.53 9.48
N ASN A 43 -16.46 -1.41 9.70
CA ASN A 43 -15.47 -1.37 8.62
C ASN A 43 -15.44 -2.69 7.83
N GLN A 44 -15.54 -3.83 8.51
CA GLN A 44 -15.67 -5.14 7.86
C GLN A 44 -16.98 -5.26 7.06
N GLU A 45 -18.10 -4.78 7.61
CA GLU A 45 -19.38 -4.75 6.89
C GLU A 45 -19.31 -3.88 5.63
N ASN A 46 -18.73 -2.68 5.72
CA ASN A 46 -18.56 -1.78 4.59
C ASN A 46 -17.71 -2.42 3.50
N LYS A 47 -16.59 -3.05 3.88
CA LYS A 47 -15.74 -3.81 2.96
C LYS A 47 -16.53 -4.93 2.27
N ALA A 48 -17.30 -5.72 3.01
CA ALA A 48 -18.11 -6.80 2.45
C ALA A 48 -19.21 -6.28 1.49
N ILE A 49 -19.84 -5.14 1.80
CA ILE A 49 -20.81 -4.50 0.90
C ILE A 49 -20.13 -4.11 -0.42
N ILE A 50 -18.97 -3.48 -0.36
CA ILE A 50 -18.23 -3.01 -1.54
C ILE A 50 -17.71 -4.19 -2.38
N GLU A 51 -17.13 -5.21 -1.74
CA GLU A 51 -16.51 -6.34 -2.44
C GLU A 51 -17.51 -7.36 -3.00
N HIS A 52 -18.74 -7.41 -2.45
CA HIS A 52 -19.69 -8.46 -2.83
C HIS A 52 -21.02 -7.92 -3.34
N LYS A 53 -21.62 -6.94 -2.66
CA LYS A 53 -22.95 -6.45 -3.04
C LYS A 53 -22.91 -5.52 -4.24
N VAL A 54 -21.88 -4.68 -4.36
CA VAL A 54 -21.71 -3.81 -5.53
C VAL A 54 -21.54 -4.63 -6.82
N PRO A 55 -20.62 -5.63 -6.90
CA PRO A 55 -20.54 -6.50 -8.08
C PRO A 55 -21.84 -7.26 -8.36
N ALA A 56 -22.55 -7.72 -7.31
CA ALA A 56 -23.82 -8.41 -7.47
C ALA A 56 -24.88 -7.51 -8.15
N ALA A 57 -24.97 -6.23 -7.78
CA ALA A 57 -25.89 -5.29 -8.41
C ALA A 57 -25.58 -5.07 -9.91
N PHE A 58 -24.30 -5.05 -10.29
CA PHE A 58 -23.90 -4.97 -11.70
C PHE A 58 -24.19 -6.27 -12.48
N ASN A 59 -24.02 -7.42 -11.83
CA ASN A 59 -24.37 -8.72 -12.41
C ASN A 59 -25.88 -8.86 -12.62
N GLU A 60 -26.71 -8.31 -11.72
CA GLU A 60 -28.16 -8.20 -11.91
C GLU A 60 -28.51 -7.35 -13.14
N ALA A 61 -27.79 -6.26 -13.37
CA ALA A 61 -27.96 -5.42 -14.56
C ALA A 61 -27.36 -6.00 -15.85
N LYS A 62 -26.69 -7.16 -15.80
CA LYS A 62 -25.92 -7.75 -16.91
C LYS A 62 -24.87 -6.80 -17.51
N VAL A 63 -24.40 -5.83 -16.72
CA VAL A 63 -23.37 -4.88 -17.13
C VAL A 63 -22.02 -5.37 -16.63
N LYS A 64 -20.99 -5.31 -17.50
CA LYS A 64 -19.61 -5.61 -17.08
C LYS A 64 -19.20 -4.66 -15.96
N PHE A 65 -18.90 -5.23 -14.80
CA PHE A 65 -18.34 -4.53 -13.67
C PHE A 65 -16.82 -4.46 -13.80
N GLN A 66 -16.25 -3.27 -13.55
CA GLN A 66 -14.82 -3.08 -13.42
C GLN A 66 -14.55 -2.58 -11.99
N PRO A 67 -13.88 -3.37 -11.14
CA PRO A 67 -13.51 -2.91 -9.81
C PRO A 67 -12.51 -1.75 -9.92
N VAL A 68 -12.63 -0.78 -9.03
CA VAL A 68 -11.58 0.25 -8.87
C VAL A 68 -10.47 -0.33 -8.01
N GLU A 69 -9.30 -0.48 -8.62
CA GLU A 69 -8.07 -0.81 -7.89
C GLU A 69 -7.73 0.34 -6.92
N ASN A 70 -7.47 0.01 -5.66
CA ASN A 70 -7.06 0.96 -4.60
C ASN A 70 -8.14 1.89 -4.03
N LEU A 71 -9.42 1.51 -4.08
CA LEU A 71 -10.46 2.22 -3.32
C LEU A 71 -10.17 2.11 -1.82
N ASN A 72 -9.96 3.25 -1.15
CA ASN A 72 -9.82 3.26 0.30
C ASN A 72 -11.20 3.07 0.95
N THR A 73 -11.47 1.85 1.41
CA THR A 73 -12.76 1.48 2.02
C THR A 73 -12.99 2.08 3.40
N GLU A 74 -11.98 2.71 4.01
CA GLU A 74 -12.12 3.39 5.31
C GLU A 74 -12.52 4.86 5.13
N LYS A 75 -12.25 5.44 3.96
CA LYS A 75 -12.61 6.83 3.65
C LYS A 75 -14.03 6.90 3.09
N LYS A 76 -14.96 7.37 3.92
CA LYS A 76 -16.37 7.65 3.56
C LYS A 76 -16.51 8.35 2.22
N GLN A 77 -15.82 9.48 2.02
CA GLN A 77 -15.99 10.28 0.81
C GLN A 77 -15.53 9.53 -0.45
N ASP A 78 -14.38 8.85 -0.40
CA ASP A 78 -13.85 8.08 -1.53
C ASP A 78 -14.84 6.97 -1.95
N VAL A 79 -15.44 6.27 -0.97
CA VAL A 79 -16.44 5.23 -1.23
C VAL A 79 -17.74 5.81 -1.78
N LEU A 80 -18.25 6.91 -1.21
CA LEU A 80 -19.50 7.51 -1.68
C LEU A 80 -19.36 8.10 -3.09
N ASP A 81 -18.22 8.73 -3.40
CA ASP A 81 -17.92 9.24 -4.74
C ASP A 81 -17.83 8.08 -5.76
N TYR A 82 -17.20 6.97 -5.36
CA TYR A 82 -17.14 5.77 -6.18
C TYR A 82 -18.53 5.20 -6.47
N ILE A 83 -19.39 5.03 -5.46
CA ILE A 83 -20.76 4.53 -5.63
C ILE A 83 -21.58 5.50 -6.49
N GLN A 84 -21.42 6.81 -6.30
CA GLN A 84 -22.12 7.83 -7.09
C GLN A 84 -21.72 7.79 -8.57
N LYS A 85 -20.44 7.56 -8.86
CA LYS A 85 -19.96 7.35 -10.22
C LYS A 85 -20.60 6.12 -10.85
N LEU A 86 -20.62 4.99 -10.13
CA LEU A 86 -21.26 3.75 -10.60
C LEU A 86 -22.76 3.91 -10.88
N LEU A 87 -23.47 4.63 -10.02
CA LEU A 87 -24.88 4.99 -10.23
C LEU A 87 -25.08 5.81 -11.50
N THR A 88 -24.19 6.79 -11.73
CA THR A 88 -24.22 7.65 -12.93
C THR A 88 -23.99 6.82 -14.19
N ASP A 89 -22.94 6.00 -14.22
CA ASP A 89 -22.59 5.14 -15.35
C ASP A 89 -23.72 4.16 -15.70
N LEU A 90 -24.37 3.57 -14.67
CA LEU A 90 -25.47 2.64 -14.88
C LEU A 90 -26.76 3.35 -15.34
N SER A 91 -27.01 4.56 -14.84
CA SER A 91 -28.14 5.40 -15.25
C SER A 91 -28.02 5.81 -16.72
N GLU A 92 -26.83 6.21 -17.17
CA GLU A 92 -26.58 6.54 -18.58
C GLU A 92 -26.79 5.34 -19.50
N LYS A 93 -26.31 4.15 -19.10
CA LYS A 93 -26.54 2.89 -19.83
C LYS A 93 -28.02 2.55 -19.92
N LYS A 94 -28.78 2.74 -18.83
CA LYS A 94 -30.23 2.56 -18.83
C LYS A 94 -30.93 3.53 -19.79
N GLN A 95 -30.59 4.82 -19.74
CA GLN A 95 -31.17 5.81 -20.65
C GLN A 95 -30.86 5.49 -22.12
N HIS A 96 -29.65 4.99 -22.42
CA HIS A 96 -29.31 4.54 -23.75
C HIS A 96 -30.16 3.33 -24.19
N SER A 97 -30.30 2.33 -23.32
CA SER A 97 -31.16 1.16 -23.57
C SER A 97 -32.63 1.55 -23.78
N GLU A 98 -33.16 2.51 -23.01
CA GLU A 98 -34.52 3.02 -23.17
C GLU A 98 -34.72 3.71 -24.53
N LYS A 99 -33.73 4.48 -25.00
CA LYS A 99 -33.76 5.08 -26.35
C LYS A 99 -33.74 4.03 -27.45
N LEU A 100 -32.93 2.97 -27.30
CA LEU A 100 -32.90 1.86 -28.25
C LEU A 100 -34.25 1.14 -28.30
N HIS A 101 -34.81 0.81 -27.14
CA HIS A 101 -36.13 0.18 -27.02
C HIS A 101 -37.21 1.01 -27.73
N GLU A 102 -37.26 2.32 -27.48
CA GLU A 102 -38.23 3.22 -28.09
C GLU A 102 -38.08 3.28 -29.62
N ASN A 103 -36.84 3.27 -30.13
CA ASN A 103 -36.57 3.20 -31.56
C ASN A 103 -37.00 1.86 -32.17
N THR A 104 -36.71 0.74 -31.51
CA THR A 104 -37.15 -0.60 -31.91
C THR A 104 -38.69 -0.66 -31.95
N LYS A 105 -39.35 -0.07 -30.95
CA LYS A 105 -40.81 -0.03 -30.82
C LYS A 105 -41.45 0.75 -31.96
N LYS A 106 -41.00 1.98 -32.22
CA LYS A 106 -41.48 2.79 -33.36
C LYS A 106 -41.30 2.08 -34.69
N ARG A 107 -40.17 1.37 -34.87
CA ARG A 107 -39.93 0.58 -36.09
C ARG A 107 -40.91 -0.57 -36.21
N ASN A 108 -41.17 -1.30 -35.12
CA ASN A 108 -42.15 -2.38 -35.13
C ASN A 108 -43.57 -1.86 -35.45
N GLU A 109 -43.99 -0.79 -34.79
CA GLU A 109 -45.29 -0.13 -35.05
C GLU A 109 -45.44 0.33 -36.50
N LEU A 110 -44.38 0.92 -37.08
CA LEU A 110 -44.36 1.27 -38.51
C LEU A 110 -44.55 0.03 -39.38
N LEU A 111 -43.79 -1.04 -39.13
CA LEU A 111 -43.85 -2.25 -39.95
C LEU A 111 -45.20 -2.96 -39.83
N GLU A 112 -45.82 -2.97 -38.65
CA GLU A 112 -47.19 -3.46 -38.46
C GLU A 112 -48.20 -2.65 -39.30
N GLN A 113 -48.11 -1.32 -39.28
CA GLN A 113 -48.95 -0.45 -40.11
C GLN A 113 -48.73 -0.69 -41.61
N VAL A 114 -47.47 -0.86 -42.04
CA VAL A 114 -47.12 -1.20 -43.42
C VAL A 114 -47.69 -2.56 -43.80
N HIS A 115 -47.59 -3.57 -42.93
CA HIS A 115 -48.13 -4.91 -43.18
C HIS A 115 -49.65 -4.89 -43.33
N GLU A 116 -50.36 -4.18 -42.44
CA GLU A 116 -51.81 -4.02 -42.51
C GLU A 116 -52.25 -3.27 -43.78
N HIS A 117 -51.48 -2.28 -44.22
CA HIS A 117 -51.73 -1.62 -45.51
C HIS A 117 -51.57 -2.59 -46.67
N LEU A 118 -50.46 -3.35 -46.71
CA LEU A 118 -50.16 -4.32 -47.78
C LEU A 118 -51.22 -5.43 -47.92
N LYS A 119 -51.84 -5.84 -46.81
CA LYS A 119 -52.99 -6.77 -46.83
C LYS A 119 -54.18 -6.19 -47.57
N LYS A 120 -54.47 -4.90 -47.41
CA LYS A 120 -55.59 -4.18 -48.05
C LYS A 120 -55.30 -3.81 -49.51
N GLY A 121 -54.03 -3.58 -49.87
CA GLY A 121 -53.59 -3.24 -51.21
C GLY A 121 -52.17 -2.67 -51.23
N TYR A 122 -51.69 -2.20 -52.39
CA TYR A 122 -50.39 -1.51 -52.47
C TYR A 122 -50.59 -0.06 -52.92
N ASN A 123 -49.97 0.86 -52.17
CA ASN A 123 -49.89 2.27 -52.55
C ASN A 123 -48.60 2.86 -52.00
N LYS A 124 -47.65 3.14 -52.90
CA LYS A 124 -46.32 3.66 -52.57
C LYS A 124 -46.36 5.01 -51.84
N LYS A 125 -47.33 5.86 -52.17
CA LYS A 125 -47.51 7.16 -51.50
C LYS A 125 -47.95 6.96 -50.04
N THR A 126 -48.91 6.08 -49.79
CA THR A 126 -49.33 5.75 -48.41
C THR A 126 -48.17 5.17 -47.60
N LEU A 127 -47.38 4.26 -48.18
CA LEU A 127 -46.19 3.71 -47.49
C LEU A 127 -45.17 4.80 -47.16
N THR A 128 -44.94 5.74 -48.09
CA THR A 128 -44.09 6.92 -47.88
C THR A 128 -44.60 7.77 -46.71
N ASP A 129 -45.91 8.06 -46.70
CA ASP A 129 -46.54 8.87 -45.65
C ASP A 129 -46.46 8.20 -44.27
N LEU A 130 -46.69 6.88 -44.20
CA LEU A 130 -46.53 6.10 -42.96
C LEU A 130 -45.10 6.18 -42.44
N THR A 131 -44.11 5.98 -43.31
CA THR A 131 -42.69 6.04 -42.93
C THR A 131 -42.30 7.44 -42.45
N ASN A 132 -42.73 8.50 -43.13
CA ASN A 132 -42.45 9.87 -42.71
C ASN A 132 -43.11 10.22 -41.36
N LYS A 133 -44.33 9.72 -41.10
CA LYS A 133 -45.04 9.95 -39.83
C LYS A 133 -44.48 9.15 -38.66
N SER A 134 -43.71 8.08 -38.90
CA SER A 134 -43.11 7.27 -37.83
C SER A 134 -42.07 8.03 -36.99
N GLY A 135 -41.54 9.15 -37.50
CA GLY A 135 -40.48 9.91 -36.85
C GLY A 135 -39.13 9.18 -36.79
N ILE A 136 -38.99 8.06 -37.49
CA ILE A 136 -37.73 7.33 -37.63
C ILE A 136 -36.83 8.09 -38.62
N VAL A 137 -35.55 8.20 -38.29
CA VAL A 137 -34.52 8.78 -39.16
C VAL A 137 -33.59 7.69 -39.70
N SER A 138 -33.06 7.90 -40.91
CA SER A 138 -32.08 7.00 -41.50
C SER A 138 -30.79 6.98 -40.68
N ILE A 139 -30.17 5.80 -40.59
CA ILE A 139 -28.86 5.60 -39.96
C ILE A 139 -27.74 5.75 -41.01
N LYS A 140 -28.03 5.47 -42.29
CA LYS A 140 -27.04 5.48 -43.36
C LYS A 140 -26.94 6.80 -44.12
N ASN A 141 -28.06 7.48 -44.34
CA ASN A 141 -28.12 8.72 -45.11
C ASN A 141 -29.30 9.58 -44.64
N THR A 142 -29.03 10.75 -44.05
CA THR A 142 -30.05 11.67 -43.55
C THR A 142 -31.07 12.10 -44.61
N ASP A 143 -30.72 12.00 -45.90
CA ASP A 143 -31.60 12.34 -47.02
C ASP A 143 -32.60 11.20 -47.35
N ASN A 144 -32.38 9.99 -46.82
CA ASN A 144 -33.32 8.88 -47.01
C ASN A 144 -34.60 9.16 -46.23
N THR A 145 -35.66 9.48 -46.96
CA THR A 145 -37.01 9.72 -46.45
C THR A 145 -38.03 8.84 -47.18
N GLY A 146 -39.24 8.74 -46.64
CA GLY A 146 -40.36 8.05 -47.27
C GLY A 146 -40.06 6.59 -47.63
N PHE A 147 -40.36 6.19 -48.86
CA PHE A 147 -40.19 4.82 -49.31
C PHE A 147 -38.72 4.34 -49.31
N ALA A 148 -37.75 5.23 -49.59
CA ALA A 148 -36.33 4.86 -49.55
C ALA A 148 -35.89 4.49 -48.12
N LEU A 149 -36.37 5.23 -47.12
CA LEU A 149 -36.16 4.91 -45.71
C LEU A 149 -36.83 3.58 -45.33
N LEU A 150 -38.04 3.29 -45.83
CA LEU A 150 -38.70 2.00 -45.60
C LEU A 150 -37.85 0.83 -46.11
N LEU A 151 -37.30 0.94 -47.33
CA LEU A 151 -36.43 -0.10 -47.89
C LEU A 151 -35.14 -0.27 -47.06
N GLU A 152 -34.54 0.82 -46.59
CA GLU A 152 -33.39 0.77 -45.67
C GLU A 152 -33.74 0.03 -44.37
N LEU A 153 -34.90 0.32 -43.78
CA LEU A 153 -35.38 -0.36 -42.57
C LEU A 153 -35.69 -1.83 -42.81
N LEU A 154 -36.04 -2.24 -44.03
CA LEU A 154 -36.22 -3.64 -44.37
C LEU A 154 -34.89 -4.34 -44.70
N GLY A 155 -33.83 -3.59 -45.00
CA GLY A 155 -32.56 -4.13 -45.51
C GLY A 155 -32.64 -4.52 -46.98
N GLU A 156 -33.60 -3.95 -47.71
CA GLU A 156 -33.90 -4.28 -49.08
C GLU A 156 -33.21 -3.31 -50.06
N PRO A 157 -32.58 -3.80 -51.15
CA PRO A 157 -31.93 -2.95 -52.12
C PRO A 157 -32.97 -2.21 -52.99
N PRO A 158 -32.81 -0.89 -53.25
CA PRO A 158 -33.73 -0.12 -54.09
C PRO A 158 -33.94 -0.68 -55.49
N SER A 159 -32.93 -1.37 -56.05
CA SER A 159 -32.98 -1.98 -57.38
C SER A 159 -34.09 -3.03 -57.54
N LYS A 160 -34.54 -3.68 -56.46
CA LYS A 160 -35.66 -4.63 -56.49
C LYS A 160 -37.03 -3.97 -56.66
N TYR A 161 -37.10 -2.64 -56.54
CA TYR A 161 -38.32 -1.83 -56.52
C TYR A 161 -38.27 -0.68 -57.53
N THR A 162 -37.32 -0.75 -58.48
CA THR A 162 -37.16 0.23 -59.55
C THR A 162 -37.65 -0.39 -60.85
N TRP A 163 -38.61 0.25 -61.53
CA TRP A 163 -39.22 -0.23 -62.78
C TRP A 163 -40.02 -1.55 -62.68
N THR A 164 -40.49 -1.89 -61.48
CA THR A 164 -41.34 -3.04 -61.19
C THR A 164 -42.83 -2.66 -61.23
N LEU A 165 -43.70 -3.66 -61.47
CA LEU A 165 -45.14 -3.48 -61.32
C LEU A 165 -45.51 -3.39 -59.84
N ASP A 166 -46.54 -2.60 -59.52
CA ASP A 166 -47.08 -2.46 -58.16
C ASP A 166 -47.40 -3.81 -57.50
N SER A 167 -47.84 -4.80 -58.28
CA SER A 167 -48.08 -6.17 -57.80
C SER A 167 -46.79 -6.86 -57.34
N THR A 168 -45.69 -6.66 -58.06
CA THR A 168 -44.38 -7.24 -57.74
C THR A 168 -43.78 -6.59 -56.49
N ASP A 169 -43.88 -5.27 -56.36
CA ASP A 169 -43.46 -4.55 -55.15
C ASP A 169 -44.23 -5.04 -53.92
N ARG A 170 -45.56 -5.19 -54.07
CA ARG A 170 -46.43 -5.71 -53.02
C ARG A 170 -46.02 -7.10 -52.56
N ASP A 171 -45.82 -8.03 -53.49
CA ASP A 171 -45.46 -9.41 -53.17
C ASP A 171 -44.08 -9.50 -52.50
N ASN A 172 -43.12 -8.70 -52.99
CA ASN A 172 -41.79 -8.60 -52.37
C ASN A 172 -41.89 -8.09 -50.93
N LEU A 173 -42.68 -7.03 -50.68
CA LEU A 173 -42.85 -6.48 -49.32
C LEU A 173 -43.65 -7.41 -48.41
N LEU A 174 -44.71 -8.07 -48.90
CA LEU A 174 -45.49 -9.05 -48.13
C LEU A 174 -44.65 -10.23 -47.65
N LYS A 175 -43.58 -10.57 -48.37
CA LYS A 175 -42.61 -11.58 -47.95
C LYS A 175 -41.66 -11.08 -46.86
N VAL A 176 -41.12 -9.87 -47.00
CA VAL A 176 -40.03 -9.37 -46.14
C VAL A 176 -40.53 -8.70 -44.87
N VAL A 177 -41.66 -7.97 -44.92
CA VAL A 177 -42.18 -7.22 -43.77
C VAL A 177 -42.51 -8.14 -42.58
N PRO A 178 -43.23 -9.27 -42.72
CA PRO A 178 -43.53 -10.15 -41.58
C PRO A 178 -42.28 -10.73 -40.93
N GLN A 179 -41.30 -11.14 -41.74
CA GLN A 179 -40.01 -11.65 -41.25
C GLN A 179 -39.29 -10.58 -40.42
N LYS A 180 -39.39 -9.31 -40.83
CA LYS A 180 -38.78 -8.21 -40.11
C LYS A 180 -39.53 -7.86 -38.82
N ILE A 181 -40.86 -7.93 -38.81
CA ILE A 181 -41.68 -7.79 -37.58
C ILE A 181 -41.30 -8.87 -36.57
N GLU A 182 -41.24 -10.14 -37.00
CA GLU A 182 -40.87 -11.26 -36.13
C GLU A 182 -39.45 -11.07 -35.54
N ALA A 183 -38.49 -10.65 -36.35
CA ALA A 183 -37.14 -10.34 -35.88
C ALA A 183 -37.13 -9.19 -34.85
N LEU A 184 -37.94 -8.15 -35.04
CA LEU A 184 -38.05 -7.03 -34.09
C LEU A 184 -38.78 -7.41 -32.81
N ALA A 185 -39.74 -8.33 -32.85
CA ALA A 185 -40.43 -8.82 -31.66
C ALA A 185 -39.45 -9.47 -30.67
N PHE A 186 -38.48 -10.24 -31.18
CA PHE A 186 -37.39 -10.76 -30.37
C PHE A 186 -36.52 -9.64 -29.77
N THR A 187 -36.11 -8.65 -30.59
CA THR A 187 -35.32 -7.51 -30.12
C THR A 187 -36.06 -6.72 -29.04
N LEU A 188 -37.36 -6.45 -29.20
CA LEU A 188 -38.19 -5.75 -28.22
C LEU A 188 -38.26 -6.48 -26.88
N ALA A 189 -38.41 -7.82 -26.91
CA ALA A 189 -38.42 -8.62 -25.70
C ALA A 189 -37.07 -8.57 -24.96
N VAL A 190 -35.96 -8.62 -25.70
CA VAL A 190 -34.61 -8.48 -25.14
C VAL A 190 -34.38 -7.07 -24.57
N ASP A 191 -34.80 -6.02 -25.28
CA ASP A 191 -34.68 -4.63 -24.86
C ASP A 191 -35.48 -4.38 -23.56
N GLU A 192 -36.72 -4.88 -23.49
CA GLU A 192 -37.59 -4.76 -22.32
C GLU A 192 -37.03 -5.52 -21.10
N GLN A 193 -36.47 -6.72 -21.32
CA GLN A 193 -35.79 -7.47 -20.28
C GLN A 193 -34.55 -6.72 -19.77
N THR A 194 -33.72 -6.20 -20.69
CA THR A 194 -32.51 -5.42 -20.36
C THR A 194 -32.87 -4.18 -19.53
N LYS A 195 -33.95 -3.48 -19.88
CA LYS A 195 -34.47 -2.33 -19.13
C LYS A 195 -34.84 -2.71 -17.69
N LYS A 196 -35.52 -3.85 -17.50
CA LYS A 196 -35.89 -4.36 -16.17
C LYS A 196 -34.66 -4.74 -15.35
N GLU A 197 -33.68 -5.40 -15.96
CA GLU A 197 -32.42 -5.78 -15.33
C GLU A 197 -31.63 -4.56 -14.87
N MET A 198 -31.47 -3.54 -15.73
CA MET A 198 -30.81 -2.29 -15.37
C MET A 198 -31.56 -1.51 -14.27
N ALA A 199 -32.89 -1.51 -14.29
CA ALA A 199 -33.69 -0.90 -13.22
C ALA A 199 -33.51 -1.62 -11.88
N SER A 200 -33.43 -2.96 -11.89
CA SER A 200 -33.13 -3.76 -10.69
C SER A 200 -31.75 -3.42 -10.13
N GLY A 201 -30.72 -3.43 -10.99
CA GLY A 201 -29.35 -3.13 -10.58
C GLY A 201 -29.18 -1.71 -10.02
N LEU A 202 -29.83 -0.70 -10.62
CA LEU A 202 -29.85 0.67 -10.08
C LEU A 202 -30.47 0.72 -8.69
N LYS A 203 -31.64 0.11 -8.51
CA LYS A 203 -32.31 0.06 -7.21
C LYS A 203 -31.46 -0.63 -6.15
N ALA A 204 -30.76 -1.71 -6.52
CA ALA A 204 -29.83 -2.39 -5.63
C ALA A 204 -28.65 -1.49 -5.24
N LEU A 205 -28.08 -0.72 -6.18
CA LEU A 205 -27.01 0.25 -5.89
C LEU A 205 -27.48 1.41 -5.00
N GLU A 206 -28.68 1.93 -5.19
CA GLU A 206 -29.26 2.98 -4.32
C GLU A 206 -29.44 2.49 -2.87
N GLN A 207 -29.87 1.24 -2.69
CA GLN A 207 -29.97 0.60 -1.38
C GLN A 207 -28.59 0.40 -0.75
N ILE A 208 -27.59 0.00 -1.55
CA ILE A 208 -26.21 -0.12 -1.10
C ILE A 208 -25.66 1.24 -0.66
N GLN A 209 -25.88 2.31 -1.44
CA GLN A 209 -25.47 3.66 -1.11
C GLN A 209 -26.06 4.10 0.23
N THR A 210 -27.37 3.91 0.41
CA THR A 210 -28.07 4.25 1.65
C THR A 210 -27.48 3.48 2.84
N LYS A 211 -27.22 2.17 2.69
CA LYS A 211 -26.63 1.37 3.77
C LYS A 211 -25.22 1.85 4.11
N LEU A 212 -24.38 2.15 3.11
CA LEU A 212 -23.03 2.65 3.32
C LEU A 212 -23.03 4.02 4.03
N VAL A 213 -23.90 4.95 3.62
CA VAL A 213 -24.06 6.25 4.30
C VAL A 213 -24.36 6.05 5.79
N ASN A 214 -25.37 5.25 6.12
CA ASN A 214 -25.74 4.98 7.51
C ASN A 214 -24.60 4.33 8.31
N ASN A 215 -23.90 3.37 7.70
CA ASN A 215 -22.76 2.71 8.35
C ASN A 215 -21.62 3.71 8.62
N TYR A 216 -21.28 4.58 7.68
CA TYR A 216 -20.25 5.59 7.90
C TYR A 216 -20.68 6.67 8.91
N ASP A 217 -21.96 7.06 8.93
CA ASP A 217 -22.46 8.00 9.94
C ASP A 217 -22.35 7.43 11.36
N GLU A 218 -22.68 6.14 11.54
CA GLU A 218 -22.51 5.48 12.85
C GLU A 218 -21.02 5.30 13.19
N HIS A 219 -20.17 4.98 12.21
CA HIS A 219 -18.72 4.94 12.39
C HIS A 219 -18.17 6.28 12.87
N ASP A 220 -18.55 7.38 12.22
CA ASP A 220 -18.09 8.73 12.56
C ASP A 220 -18.53 9.11 13.98
N LYS A 221 -19.80 8.80 14.33
CA LYS A 221 -20.33 9.00 15.68
C LYS A 221 -19.57 8.22 16.74
N LEU A 222 -19.36 6.92 16.54
CA LEU A 222 -18.59 6.08 17.48
C LEU A 222 -17.15 6.55 17.61
N SER A 223 -16.52 6.99 16.51
CA SER A 223 -15.16 7.52 16.51
C SER A 223 -15.05 8.79 17.37
N VAL A 224 -16.04 9.69 17.30
CA VAL A 224 -16.10 10.88 18.15
C VAL A 224 -16.26 10.50 19.62
N GLU A 225 -17.15 9.56 19.94
CA GLU A 225 -17.37 9.10 21.31
C GLU A 225 -16.11 8.40 21.90
N ILE A 226 -15.35 7.65 21.08
CA ILE A 226 -14.07 7.05 21.48
C ILE A 226 -13.05 8.12 21.87
N VAL A 227 -12.93 9.20 21.09
CA VAL A 227 -12.01 10.31 21.39
C VAL A 227 -12.40 11.00 22.69
N GLN A 228 -13.70 11.19 22.95
CA GLN A 228 -14.19 11.75 24.21
C GLN A 228 -13.88 10.84 25.40
N LEU A 229 -14.03 9.52 25.24
CA LEU A 229 -13.66 8.55 26.27
C LEU A 229 -12.15 8.56 26.54
N GLU A 230 -11.32 8.68 25.50
CA GLU A 230 -9.86 8.85 25.65
C GLU A 230 -9.49 10.07 26.47
N GLU A 231 -10.14 11.21 26.21
CA GLU A 231 -9.94 12.44 26.96
C GLU A 231 -10.37 12.27 28.43
N GLN A 232 -11.52 11.65 28.68
CA GLN A 232 -12.00 11.36 30.04
C GLN A 232 -11.06 10.42 30.82
N ILE A 233 -10.61 9.34 30.18
CA ILE A 233 -9.64 8.40 30.77
C ILE A 233 -8.33 9.13 31.09
N SER A 234 -7.81 9.90 30.14
CA SER A 234 -6.60 10.69 30.34
C SER A 234 -6.74 11.68 31.49
N GLN A 235 -7.88 12.37 31.62
CA GLN A 235 -8.13 13.29 32.72
C GLN A 235 -8.14 12.56 34.08
N ILE A 236 -8.80 11.40 34.17
CA ILE A 236 -8.84 10.61 35.41
C ILE A 236 -7.45 10.12 35.79
N GLU A 237 -6.70 9.54 34.84
CA GLU A 237 -5.40 8.93 35.12
C GLU A 237 -4.29 9.95 35.40
N THR A 238 -4.22 11.02 34.60
CA THR A 238 -3.08 11.95 34.64
C THR A 238 -3.27 13.10 35.61
N VAL A 239 -4.51 13.55 35.83
CA VAL A 239 -4.83 14.65 36.73
C VAL A 239 -5.30 14.08 38.06
N THR A 240 -6.48 13.45 38.09
CA THR A 240 -7.12 13.07 39.35
C THR A 240 -6.34 12.02 40.15
N VAL A 241 -6.01 10.88 39.53
CA VAL A 241 -5.29 9.80 40.22
C VAL A 241 -3.89 10.24 40.62
N LYS A 242 -3.19 11.00 39.78
CA LYS A 242 -1.84 11.49 40.08
C LYS A 242 -1.82 12.50 41.22
N GLU A 243 -2.77 13.43 41.25
CA GLU A 243 -2.92 14.40 42.35
C GLU A 243 -3.26 13.71 43.67
N LEU A 244 -4.22 12.78 43.66
CA LEU A 244 -4.57 12.01 44.87
C LEU A 244 -3.40 11.14 45.35
N THR A 245 -2.63 10.55 44.42
CA THR A 245 -1.44 9.76 44.78
C THR A 245 -0.36 10.65 45.43
N ALA A 246 -0.13 11.85 44.90
CA ALA A 246 0.78 12.81 45.51
C ALA A 246 0.32 13.26 46.90
N GLN A 247 -0.99 13.44 47.10
CA GLN A 247 -1.57 13.72 48.43
C GLN A 247 -1.38 12.55 49.40
N ALA A 248 -1.60 11.31 48.95
CA ALA A 248 -1.36 10.12 49.76
C ALA A 248 0.11 9.98 50.17
N GLU A 249 1.05 10.21 49.25
CA GLU A 249 2.49 10.19 49.54
C GLU A 249 2.90 11.25 50.58
N ASP A 250 2.33 12.45 50.51
CA ASP A 250 2.61 13.51 51.49
C ASP A 250 2.05 13.17 52.87
N LEU A 251 0.83 12.62 52.93
CA LEU A 251 0.25 12.10 54.18
C LEU A 251 1.10 10.96 54.77
N GLU A 252 1.59 10.04 53.95
CA GLU A 252 2.46 8.95 54.41
C GLU A 252 3.79 9.46 54.98
N ARG A 253 4.39 10.50 54.36
CA ARG A 253 5.59 11.16 54.90
C ARG A 253 5.30 11.80 56.26
N GLN A 254 4.20 12.52 56.41
CA GLN A 254 3.81 13.14 57.67
C GLN A 254 3.57 12.10 58.77
N ILE A 255 2.94 10.97 58.44
CA ILE A 255 2.75 9.84 59.37
C ILE A 255 4.10 9.26 59.81
N LYS A 256 5.04 9.05 58.88
CA LYS A 256 6.39 8.53 59.19
C LYS A 256 7.21 9.50 60.05
N GLU A 257 7.17 10.79 59.76
CA GLU A 257 7.84 11.81 60.58
C GLU A 257 7.31 11.82 62.02
N LEU A 258 5.99 11.72 62.20
CA LEU A 258 5.38 11.63 63.53
C LEU A 258 5.74 10.33 64.25
N GLU A 259 5.79 9.19 63.54
CA GLU A 259 6.29 7.93 64.11
C GLU A 259 7.73 8.05 64.57
N GLN A 260 8.59 8.66 63.75
CA GLN A 260 10.00 8.82 64.06
C GLN A 260 10.19 9.75 65.26
N GLN A 261 9.41 10.82 65.37
CA GLN A 261 9.39 11.68 66.57
C GLN A 261 8.89 10.97 67.82
N GLU A 262 7.83 10.16 67.74
CA GLU A 262 7.37 9.33 68.87
C GLU A 262 8.43 8.31 69.29
N GLN A 263 9.10 7.69 68.33
CA GLN A 263 10.12 6.68 68.56
C GLN A 263 11.39 7.29 69.16
N GLU A 264 11.83 8.45 68.68
CA GLU A 264 12.93 9.23 69.28
C GLU A 264 12.59 9.71 70.69
N LYS A 265 11.33 10.09 70.95
CA LYS A 265 10.89 10.47 72.30
C LYS A 265 10.93 9.27 73.26
N ARG A 266 10.45 8.10 72.82
CA ARG A 266 10.55 6.85 73.58
C ARG A 266 11.99 6.38 73.78
N GLU A 267 12.86 6.57 72.79
CA GLU A 267 14.30 6.28 72.94
C GLU A 267 14.98 7.26 73.89
N ARG A 268 14.64 8.56 73.87
CA ARG A 268 15.15 9.54 74.84
C ARG A 268 14.70 9.19 76.25
N GLU A 269 13.45 8.81 76.44
CA GLU A 269 12.93 8.33 77.73
C GLU A 269 13.70 7.09 78.21
N ARG A 270 13.95 6.10 77.33
CA ARG A 270 14.80 4.93 77.64
C ARG A 270 16.25 5.29 77.94
N ARG A 271 16.86 6.22 77.19
CA ARG A 271 18.25 6.65 77.42
C ARG A 271 18.40 7.50 78.68
N GLU A 272 17.38 8.24 79.09
CA GLU A 272 17.34 8.91 80.40
C GLU A 272 17.16 7.92 81.55
N GLU A 273 16.41 6.83 81.34
CA GLU A 273 16.26 5.73 82.29
C GLU A 273 17.58 4.92 82.42
N GLU A 274 18.25 4.61 81.30
CA GLU A 274 19.58 3.98 81.27
C GLU A 274 20.68 4.89 81.84
N LYS A 275 20.63 6.21 81.64
CA LYS A 275 21.58 7.16 82.28
C LYS A 275 21.45 7.17 83.81
N ARG A 276 20.23 6.95 84.34
CA ARG A 276 20.00 6.81 85.79
C ARG A 276 20.52 5.47 86.34
N GLU A 277 20.63 4.43 85.51
CA GLU A 277 21.32 3.18 85.87
C GLU A 277 22.85 3.26 85.69
N GLN A 278 23.34 3.95 84.67
CA GLN A 278 24.78 4.13 84.42
C GLN A 278 25.45 5.07 85.44
N GLU A 279 24.74 6.06 86.01
CA GLU A 279 25.25 6.85 87.15
C GLU A 279 25.48 6.00 88.43
N LYS A 280 24.87 4.81 88.54
CA LYS A 280 25.17 3.84 89.61
C LYS A 280 26.39 2.95 89.30
N GLU A 281 26.64 2.63 88.02
CA GLU A 281 27.77 1.80 87.58
C GLU A 281 29.09 2.59 87.39
N GLN A 282 29.01 3.92 87.20
CA GLN A 282 30.18 4.76 86.94
C GLN A 282 31.07 5.01 88.17
N ARG A 283 30.64 4.61 89.37
CA ARG A 283 31.50 4.53 90.58
C ARG A 283 32.37 3.26 90.64
N GLU A 284 32.20 2.30 89.73
CA GLU A 284 32.90 1.01 89.77
C GLU A 284 33.98 0.84 88.68
N ARG A 285 33.98 1.68 87.63
CA ARG A 285 34.90 1.57 86.48
C ARG A 285 36.20 2.38 86.58
N GLU A 286 36.36 3.27 87.56
CA GLU A 286 37.62 4.02 87.79
C GLU A 286 38.80 3.14 88.28
N ARG A 287 38.62 1.81 88.39
CA ARG A 287 39.68 0.86 88.80
C ARG A 287 40.34 0.06 87.65
N ARG A 288 40.00 0.27 86.38
CA ARG A 288 40.51 -0.57 85.26
C ARG A 288 41.03 0.21 84.06
N GLU A 289 41.79 1.26 84.30
CA GLU A 289 42.42 2.06 83.23
C GLU A 289 43.91 1.76 82.97
N GLU A 290 44.45 0.66 83.53
CA GLU A 290 45.90 0.40 83.49
C GLU A 290 46.34 -0.87 82.76
N GLU A 291 45.47 -1.49 81.94
CA GLU A 291 45.89 -2.58 81.06
C GLU A 291 45.70 -2.24 79.58
N LYS A 292 46.85 -1.92 78.97
CA LYS A 292 47.26 -2.34 77.62
C LYS A 292 47.02 -1.35 76.49
N ARG A 293 47.68 -0.21 76.67
CA ARG A 293 48.39 0.59 75.65
C ARG A 293 49.45 -0.19 74.82
N GLU A 294 49.37 -1.51 74.72
CA GLU A 294 50.33 -2.37 74.00
C GLU A 294 49.79 -2.91 72.66
N GLN A 295 48.48 -2.80 72.37
CA GLN A 295 47.91 -3.24 71.09
C GLN A 295 48.05 -2.20 69.96
N GLU A 296 48.41 -0.95 70.28
CA GLU A 296 48.38 0.17 69.31
C GLU A 296 49.58 0.20 68.34
N LYS A 297 50.65 -0.58 68.60
CA LYS A 297 51.85 -0.62 67.74
C LYS A 297 51.80 -1.68 66.64
N GLU A 298 51.03 -2.76 66.80
CA GLU A 298 50.95 -3.85 65.80
C GLU A 298 49.92 -3.55 64.69
N GLN A 299 48.95 -2.67 64.97
CA GLN A 299 47.92 -2.25 64.02
C GLN A 299 48.46 -1.27 62.95
N ARG A 300 49.42 -0.41 63.33
CA ARG A 300 50.04 0.58 62.43
C ARG A 300 50.96 -0.03 61.35
N GLU A 301 51.50 -1.25 61.56
CA GLU A 301 52.34 -1.92 60.54
C GLU A 301 51.51 -2.71 59.51
N ARG A 302 50.34 -3.26 59.91
CA ARG A 302 49.41 -3.90 58.97
C ARG A 302 48.72 -2.89 58.04
N GLU A 303 48.35 -1.71 58.55
CA GLU A 303 47.77 -0.63 57.75
C GLU A 303 48.74 -0.12 56.67
N ARG A 304 50.04 -0.06 56.97
CA ARG A 304 51.05 0.42 56.01
C ARG A 304 51.28 -0.54 54.84
N ARG A 305 51.22 -1.87 55.07
CA ARG A 305 51.32 -2.89 54.02
C ARG A 305 50.03 -3.05 53.19
N GLU A 306 48.86 -2.76 53.78
CA GLU A 306 47.60 -2.68 53.02
C GLU A 306 47.50 -1.42 52.16
N LEU A 307 48.06 -0.28 52.62
CA LEU A 307 48.09 0.95 51.82
C LEU A 307 48.94 0.80 50.55
N GLU A 308 50.11 0.17 50.67
CA GLU A 308 51.03 -0.07 49.54
C GLU A 308 50.43 -1.02 48.49
N LYS A 309 49.73 -2.07 48.93
CA LYS A 309 48.96 -2.94 48.03
C LYS A 309 47.81 -2.21 47.35
N ARG A 310 47.09 -1.34 48.07
CA ARG A 310 46.01 -0.51 47.51
C ARG A 310 46.53 0.54 46.53
N GLU A 311 47.74 1.08 46.73
CA GLU A 311 48.36 2.01 45.78
C GLU A 311 48.80 1.30 44.50
N GLN A 312 49.47 0.15 44.59
CA GLN A 312 49.85 -0.63 43.40
C GLN A 312 48.62 -1.13 42.61
N GLU A 313 47.57 -1.56 43.30
CA GLU A 313 46.33 -1.99 42.65
C GLU A 313 45.57 -0.81 42.02
N LYS A 314 45.62 0.40 42.62
CA LYS A 314 45.08 1.62 42.01
C LYS A 314 45.86 2.01 40.76
N GLU A 315 47.18 1.96 40.80
CA GLU A 315 48.02 2.35 39.67
C GLU A 315 47.89 1.38 38.48
N GLN A 316 47.71 0.08 38.77
CA GLN A 316 47.44 -0.93 37.75
C GLN A 316 46.04 -0.77 37.13
N ARG A 317 45.01 -0.52 37.95
CA ARG A 317 43.65 -0.20 37.47
C ARG A 317 43.62 1.11 36.68
N GLU A 318 44.44 2.09 37.03
CA GLU A 318 44.53 3.35 36.29
C GLU A 318 45.20 3.18 34.93
N ARG A 319 46.23 2.32 34.82
CA ARG A 319 46.83 1.95 33.52
C ARG A 319 45.85 1.19 32.62
N GLU A 320 45.12 0.23 33.17
CA GLU A 320 44.08 -0.52 32.44
C GLU A 320 42.97 0.40 31.95
N ARG A 321 42.47 1.32 32.80
CA ARG A 321 41.49 2.34 32.39
C ARG A 321 42.00 3.23 31.26
N ARG A 322 43.25 3.71 31.32
CA ARG A 322 43.83 4.56 30.26
C ARG A 322 44.01 3.82 28.94
N GLU A 323 44.31 2.52 28.98
CA GLU A 323 44.43 1.69 27.77
C GLU A 323 43.07 1.35 27.18
N GLU A 324 42.06 1.10 28.03
CA GLU A 324 40.67 0.90 27.61
C GLU A 324 40.07 2.18 27.01
N GLU A 325 40.29 3.34 27.64
CA GLU A 325 39.90 4.66 27.10
C GLU A 325 40.54 4.94 25.74
N LYS A 326 41.82 4.61 25.55
CA LYS A 326 42.48 4.74 24.23
C LYS A 326 41.87 3.81 23.17
N ARG A 327 41.56 2.56 23.53
CA ARG A 327 40.88 1.62 22.63
C ARG A 327 39.46 2.06 22.31
N GLU A 328 38.75 2.68 23.24
CA GLU A 328 37.42 3.26 23.01
C GLU A 328 37.50 4.50 22.12
N GLN A 329 38.46 5.41 22.35
CA GLN A 329 38.69 6.58 21.51
C GLN A 329 39.08 6.19 20.08
N GLU A 330 39.94 5.17 19.90
CA GLU A 330 40.31 4.66 18.58
C GLU A 330 39.13 3.99 17.87
N LYS A 331 38.28 3.25 18.60
CA LYS A 331 37.03 2.69 18.06
C LYS A 331 36.05 3.79 17.65
N GLU A 332 35.89 4.84 18.44
CA GLU A 332 35.02 5.98 18.10
C GLU A 332 35.57 6.78 16.91
N HIS A 333 36.88 7.04 16.85
CA HIS A 333 37.51 7.67 15.69
C HIS A 333 37.28 6.86 14.42
N ARG A 334 37.51 5.54 14.47
CA ARG A 334 37.28 4.64 13.33
C ARG A 334 35.80 4.53 12.95
N LYS A 335 34.87 4.63 13.91
CA LYS A 335 33.42 4.72 13.62
C LYS A 335 33.09 6.04 12.95
N GLN A 336 33.69 7.15 13.37
CA GLN A 336 33.48 8.48 12.83
C GLN A 336 34.01 8.58 11.40
N GLU A 337 35.23 8.12 11.12
CA GLU A 337 35.78 8.03 9.76
C GLU A 337 34.88 7.20 8.82
N ARG A 338 34.38 6.05 9.30
CA ARG A 338 33.44 5.21 8.53
C ARG A 338 32.11 5.92 8.27
N ARG A 339 31.61 6.72 9.23
CA ARG A 339 30.38 7.51 9.06
C ARG A 339 30.59 8.61 8.03
N GLU A 340 31.70 9.33 8.10
CA GLU A 340 32.07 10.38 7.15
C GLU A 340 32.25 9.83 5.74
N GLN A 341 32.94 8.69 5.59
CA GLN A 341 33.11 8.05 4.29
C GLN A 341 31.78 7.64 3.67
N LYS A 342 30.89 7.00 4.46
CA LYS A 342 29.53 6.67 4.02
C LYS A 342 28.70 7.91 3.69
N MET A 343 28.87 9.01 4.43
CA MET A 343 28.17 10.26 4.15
C MET A 343 28.64 10.87 2.83
N LYS A 344 29.95 10.82 2.54
CA LYS A 344 30.53 11.25 1.26
C LYS A 344 30.03 10.41 0.08
N GLU A 345 29.99 9.09 0.23
CA GLU A 345 29.45 8.17 -0.80
C GLU A 345 27.97 8.47 -1.08
N ARG A 346 27.16 8.63 -0.03
CA ARG A 346 25.75 9.02 -0.14
C ARG A 346 25.58 10.40 -0.79
N GLY A 347 26.42 11.37 -0.42
CA GLY A 347 26.43 12.71 -0.99
C GLY A 347 26.77 12.72 -2.48
N ALA A 348 27.75 11.92 -2.91
CA ALA A 348 28.10 11.77 -4.31
C ALA A 348 26.95 11.16 -5.13
N LEU A 349 26.33 10.09 -4.62
CA LEU A 349 25.17 9.49 -5.25
C LEU A 349 23.99 10.47 -5.31
N ALA A 350 23.71 11.18 -4.22
CA ALA A 350 22.62 12.16 -4.18
C ALA A 350 22.84 13.30 -5.18
N ALA A 351 24.08 13.77 -5.34
CA ALA A 351 24.43 14.76 -6.36
C ALA A 351 24.20 14.23 -7.79
N GLU A 352 24.58 12.97 -8.04
CA GLU A 352 24.36 12.32 -9.33
C GLU A 352 22.86 12.17 -9.66
N LEU A 353 22.06 11.71 -8.69
CA LEU A 353 20.61 11.57 -8.83
C LEU A 353 19.91 12.93 -9.04
N LYS A 354 20.33 13.95 -8.29
CA LYS A 354 19.86 15.33 -8.46
C LYS A 354 20.15 15.83 -9.88
N LYS A 355 21.36 15.57 -10.38
CA LYS A 355 21.76 15.96 -11.74
C LYS A 355 20.83 15.34 -12.80
N VAL A 356 20.55 14.05 -12.68
CA VAL A 356 19.65 13.31 -13.60
C VAL A 356 18.25 13.92 -13.63
N LEU A 357 17.69 14.32 -12.48
CA LEU A 357 16.37 14.95 -12.40
C LEU A 357 16.35 16.38 -12.97
N ILE A 358 17.42 17.16 -12.76
CA ILE A 358 17.55 18.51 -13.32
C ILE A 358 17.70 18.44 -14.84
N GLU A 359 18.55 17.55 -15.35
CA GLU A 359 18.72 17.31 -16.79
C GLU A 359 17.39 16.93 -17.46
N TYR A 360 16.54 16.14 -16.78
CA TYR A 360 15.19 15.84 -17.24
C TYR A 360 14.30 17.09 -17.31
N ILE A 361 14.24 17.92 -16.25
CA ILE A 361 13.43 19.14 -16.24
C ILE A 361 13.86 20.09 -17.37
N ASP A 362 15.17 20.29 -17.52
CA ASP A 362 15.69 21.22 -18.52
C ASP A 362 15.47 20.70 -19.95
N GLY A 363 15.67 19.40 -20.17
CA GLY A 363 15.33 18.75 -21.44
C GLY A 363 13.84 18.88 -21.77
N ARG A 364 12.96 18.77 -20.77
CA ARG A 364 11.51 18.96 -20.95
C ARG A 364 11.18 20.40 -21.34
N LYS A 365 11.72 21.40 -20.64
CA LYS A 365 11.49 22.83 -20.94
C LYS A 365 11.82 23.15 -22.40
N GLN A 366 12.88 22.55 -22.95
CA GLN A 366 13.28 22.75 -24.34
C GLN A 366 12.32 22.09 -25.34
N HIS A 367 11.82 20.89 -25.04
CA HIS A 367 11.04 20.09 -26.01
C HIS A 367 9.52 20.32 -25.92
N TYR A 368 9.01 20.75 -24.76
CA TYR A 368 7.58 20.87 -24.49
C TYR A 368 7.16 22.28 -24.11
N SER A 369 7.98 23.30 -24.42
CA SER A 369 7.69 24.71 -24.10
C SER A 369 6.28 25.14 -24.51
N ILE A 370 5.83 24.75 -25.70
CA ILE A 370 4.48 25.04 -26.20
C ILE A 370 3.42 24.26 -25.41
N LYS A 371 3.60 22.95 -25.20
CA LYS A 371 2.65 22.10 -24.45
C LYS A 371 2.48 22.57 -23.00
N ASP A 372 3.57 22.99 -22.37
CA ASP A 372 3.60 23.43 -20.98
C ASP A 372 2.93 24.82 -20.78
N VAL A 373 2.75 25.60 -21.85
CA VAL A 373 1.93 26.83 -21.84
C VAL A 373 0.43 26.51 -21.85
N PHE A 374 0.01 25.52 -22.64
CA PHE A 374 -1.40 25.16 -22.76
C PHE A 374 -1.90 24.19 -21.66
N LEU A 375 -1.01 23.40 -21.06
CA LEU A 375 -1.33 22.43 -20.01
C LEU A 375 -0.34 22.53 -18.83
N PRO A 376 -0.40 23.62 -18.03
CA PRO A 376 0.57 23.86 -16.96
C PRO A 376 0.47 22.87 -15.79
N GLY A 377 -0.64 22.13 -15.66
CA GLY A 377 -0.88 21.16 -14.59
C GLY A 377 0.14 20.01 -14.57
N ASP A 378 0.38 19.36 -15.72
CA ASP A 378 1.34 18.25 -15.84
C ASP A 378 2.79 18.71 -15.56
N LYS A 379 3.15 19.92 -16.03
CA LYS A 379 4.43 20.54 -15.71
C LYS A 379 4.55 20.78 -14.20
N ARG A 380 3.56 21.42 -13.59
CA ARG A 380 3.57 21.75 -12.16
C ARG A 380 3.67 20.49 -11.29
N ALA A 381 2.93 19.44 -11.61
CA ALA A 381 2.98 18.17 -10.87
C ALA A 381 4.40 17.56 -10.89
N ARG A 382 5.05 17.54 -12.06
CA ARG A 382 6.43 17.01 -12.20
C ARG A 382 7.45 17.87 -11.49
N GLU A 383 7.35 19.19 -11.61
CA GLU A 383 8.25 20.13 -10.92
C GLU A 383 8.08 20.04 -9.40
N GLN A 384 6.84 19.90 -8.90
CA GLN A 384 6.55 19.71 -7.48
C GLN A 384 7.14 18.39 -6.97
N PHE A 385 6.91 17.28 -7.67
CA PHE A 385 7.44 15.98 -7.28
C PHE A 385 8.98 15.94 -7.30
N ILE A 386 9.60 16.45 -8.35
CA ILE A 386 11.06 16.58 -8.40
C ILE A 386 11.55 17.50 -7.28
N GLY A 387 10.82 18.59 -7.01
CA GLY A 387 11.06 19.50 -5.89
C GLY A 387 11.11 18.76 -4.56
N GLN A 388 10.15 17.88 -4.27
CA GLN A 388 10.14 17.05 -3.05
C GLN A 388 11.39 16.15 -2.94
N ILE A 389 11.93 15.70 -4.06
CA ILE A 389 13.14 14.86 -4.08
C ILE A 389 14.41 15.71 -3.88
N VAL A 390 14.55 16.82 -4.62
CA VAL A 390 15.84 17.56 -4.77
C VAL A 390 15.99 18.77 -3.87
N ASN A 391 14.95 19.17 -3.12
CA ASN A 391 14.99 20.34 -2.25
C ASN A 391 16.16 20.25 -1.25
N ALA A 392 16.97 21.31 -1.20
CA ALA A 392 18.18 21.36 -0.40
C ALA A 392 17.93 21.58 1.11
N LYS A 393 16.72 21.96 1.51
CA LYS A 393 16.35 22.16 2.93
C LYS A 393 15.78 20.90 3.56
N ASP A 394 14.82 20.26 2.88
CA ASP A 394 13.95 19.20 3.40
C ASP A 394 13.61 18.12 2.35
N GLY A 395 14.34 18.06 1.23
CA GLY A 395 14.10 17.05 0.19
C GLY A 395 14.59 15.65 0.54
N LEU A 396 14.02 14.64 -0.10
CA LEU A 396 14.33 13.22 0.15
C LEU A 396 15.81 12.87 -0.07
N LEU A 397 16.48 13.50 -1.04
CA LEU A 397 17.92 13.30 -1.24
C LEU A 397 18.75 13.80 -0.06
N LYS A 398 18.33 14.89 0.58
CA LYS A 398 19.01 15.41 1.78
C LYS A 398 18.79 14.47 2.95
N GLU A 399 17.55 14.05 3.17
CA GLU A 399 17.21 13.09 4.22
C GLU A 399 17.99 11.78 4.07
N TYR A 400 18.18 11.29 2.83
CA TYR A 400 19.01 10.13 2.55
C TYR A 400 20.50 10.35 2.91
N VAL A 401 21.07 11.50 2.56
CA VAL A 401 22.46 11.84 2.92
C VAL A 401 22.65 11.89 4.43
N ASP A 402 21.69 12.48 5.15
CA ASP A 402 21.77 12.67 6.59
C ASP A 402 21.48 11.36 7.36
N SER A 403 20.36 10.70 7.07
CA SER A 403 19.89 9.51 7.81
C SER A 403 20.47 8.19 7.29
N GLY A 404 20.79 8.11 5.99
CA GLY A 404 21.15 6.86 5.33
C GLY A 404 19.96 5.93 5.06
N ASN A 405 18.73 6.37 5.36
CA ASN A 405 17.52 5.61 5.07
C ASN A 405 17.12 5.81 3.60
N ILE A 406 17.15 4.72 2.84
CA ILE A 406 16.80 4.71 1.41
C ILE A 406 15.33 4.36 1.17
N ASP A 407 14.66 3.72 2.12
CA ASP A 407 13.33 3.13 1.95
C ASP A 407 12.29 4.19 1.68
N LYS A 408 12.34 5.31 2.41
CA LYS A 408 11.41 6.43 2.21
C LYS A 408 11.50 6.98 0.78
N MET A 409 12.70 7.14 0.26
CA MET A 409 12.93 7.63 -1.10
C MET A 409 12.52 6.59 -2.14
N LEU A 410 12.90 5.32 -1.96
CA LEU A 410 12.49 4.23 -2.85
C LEU A 410 10.97 4.11 -2.91
N ASN A 411 10.28 4.06 -1.77
CA ASN A 411 8.83 3.95 -1.69
C ASN A 411 8.12 5.16 -2.31
N THR A 412 8.62 6.37 -2.07
CA THR A 412 8.04 7.58 -2.67
C THR A 412 8.19 7.56 -4.19
N ILE A 413 9.37 7.17 -4.70
CA ILE A 413 9.61 7.09 -6.13
C ILE A 413 8.73 5.99 -6.74
N THR A 414 8.74 4.78 -6.20
CA THR A 414 8.04 3.62 -6.76
C THR A 414 6.53 3.77 -6.74
N ALA A 415 5.95 4.44 -5.73
CA ALA A 415 4.52 4.74 -5.66
C ALA A 415 4.06 5.71 -6.76
N GLU A 416 4.91 6.66 -7.14
CA GLU A 416 4.55 7.75 -8.07
C GLU A 416 5.03 7.51 -9.51
N ILE A 417 5.81 6.48 -9.83
CA ILE A 417 6.32 6.27 -11.21
C ILE A 417 5.16 6.22 -12.22
N SER A 418 4.09 5.47 -11.90
CA SER A 418 2.95 5.27 -12.80
C SER A 418 2.02 6.48 -12.89
N SER A 419 2.08 7.44 -11.95
CA SER A 419 1.24 8.64 -11.99
C SER A 419 1.71 9.64 -13.05
N PHE A 420 2.97 9.54 -13.50
CA PHE A 420 3.52 10.40 -14.54
C PHE A 420 3.35 9.82 -15.95
N ASN A 421 2.43 10.38 -16.73
CA ASN A 421 2.26 10.05 -18.15
C ASN A 421 3.47 10.51 -18.98
N GLY A 422 4.37 9.60 -19.35
CA GLY A 422 5.49 9.94 -20.23
C GLY A 422 6.73 9.09 -19.97
N ILE A 423 7.12 8.36 -21.01
CA ILE A 423 8.16 7.33 -20.97
C ILE A 423 9.51 7.88 -20.44
N LYS A 424 9.87 9.11 -20.79
CA LYS A 424 11.10 9.76 -20.32
C LYS A 424 11.18 9.93 -18.80
N MET A 425 10.08 10.33 -18.14
CA MET A 425 10.07 10.50 -16.69
C MET A 425 10.14 9.14 -16.00
N GLN A 426 9.33 8.18 -16.46
CA GLN A 426 9.30 6.83 -15.92
C GLN A 426 10.67 6.16 -16.03
N ALA A 427 11.32 6.23 -17.20
CA ALA A 427 12.68 5.72 -17.39
C ALA A 427 13.71 6.41 -16.48
N THR A 428 13.59 7.73 -16.29
CA THR A 428 14.46 8.51 -15.39
C THR A 428 14.31 8.04 -13.94
N LEU A 429 13.08 7.89 -13.45
CA LEU A 429 12.80 7.41 -12.09
C LEU A 429 13.25 5.95 -11.90
N ASN A 430 13.03 5.09 -12.89
CA ASN A 430 13.51 3.70 -12.87
C ASN A 430 15.05 3.62 -12.82
N ARG A 431 15.76 4.48 -13.56
CA ARG A 431 17.22 4.62 -13.44
C ARG A 431 17.66 5.02 -12.03
N MET A 432 16.91 5.90 -11.36
CA MET A 432 17.18 6.26 -9.97
C MET A 432 16.97 5.07 -9.04
N VAL A 433 15.85 4.36 -9.16
CA VAL A 433 15.55 3.16 -8.35
C VAL A 433 16.66 2.13 -8.47
N VAL A 434 17.15 1.85 -9.69
CA VAL A 434 18.28 0.93 -9.91
C VAL A 434 19.53 1.38 -9.16
N LYS A 435 19.94 2.66 -9.32
CA LYS A 435 21.14 3.19 -8.64
C LYS A 435 21.03 3.15 -7.11
N LEU A 436 19.83 3.42 -6.60
CA LEU A 436 19.54 3.36 -5.16
C LEU A 436 19.67 1.92 -4.64
N ILE A 437 19.06 0.95 -5.32
CA ILE A 437 19.17 -0.47 -4.94
C ILE A 437 20.62 -0.95 -5.03
N GLU A 438 21.37 -0.55 -6.07
CA GLU A 438 22.77 -0.92 -6.25
C GLU A 438 23.68 -0.33 -5.16
N ALA A 439 23.40 0.89 -4.69
CA ALA A 439 24.17 1.52 -3.62
C ALA A 439 23.93 0.85 -2.24
N GLU A 440 22.74 0.29 -2.03
CA GLU A 440 22.41 -0.45 -0.81
C GLU A 440 22.88 -1.91 -0.86
N ALA A 441 22.88 -2.51 -2.05
CA ALA A 441 23.38 -3.84 -2.27
C ALA A 441 24.89 -3.86 -1.98
N LYS A 442 25.31 -4.55 -0.91
CA LYS A 442 26.71 -4.95 -0.73
C LYS A 442 26.92 -6.18 -1.62
N PRO A 443 27.48 -6.06 -2.85
CA PRO A 443 27.69 -7.23 -3.66
C PRO A 443 28.64 -8.15 -2.90
N VAL A 444 28.17 -9.36 -2.60
CA VAL A 444 29.07 -10.41 -2.13
C VAL A 444 29.97 -10.71 -3.32
N GLU A 445 31.26 -10.41 -3.22
CA GLU A 445 32.25 -10.79 -4.23
C GLU A 445 32.35 -12.31 -4.24
N ILE A 446 31.52 -12.92 -5.09
CA ILE A 446 31.55 -14.35 -5.34
C ILE A 446 32.44 -14.56 -6.56
N GLU A 447 33.56 -15.21 -6.34
CA GLU A 447 34.45 -15.65 -7.41
C GLU A 447 33.68 -16.54 -8.39
N ASN A 448 33.70 -16.16 -9.68
CA ASN A 448 32.96 -16.80 -10.76
C ASN A 448 31.45 -17.01 -10.48
N LEU A 449 30.78 -15.90 -10.15
CA LEU A 449 29.33 -15.84 -9.88
C LEU A 449 28.45 -16.62 -10.89
N PRO A 450 28.66 -16.53 -12.23
CA PRO A 450 27.84 -17.28 -13.19
C PRO A 450 28.01 -18.80 -13.08
N ALA A 451 29.23 -19.28 -12.85
CA ALA A 451 29.48 -20.72 -12.68
C ALA A 451 28.82 -21.25 -11.40
N LYS A 452 28.88 -20.46 -10.32
CA LYS A 452 28.24 -20.83 -9.05
C LYS A 452 26.72 -20.84 -9.15
N ALA A 453 26.11 -19.86 -9.83
CA ALA A 453 24.67 -19.83 -10.07
C ALA A 453 24.20 -21.07 -10.85
N LYS A 454 24.95 -21.47 -11.90
CA LYS A 454 24.69 -22.71 -12.64
C LYS A 454 24.76 -23.95 -11.74
N GLN A 455 25.80 -24.08 -10.92
CA GLN A 455 25.93 -25.19 -9.98
C GLN A 455 24.75 -25.25 -9.00
N VAL A 456 24.34 -24.11 -8.44
CA VAL A 456 23.20 -24.02 -7.54
C VAL A 456 21.92 -24.49 -8.22
N LEU A 457 21.65 -24.05 -9.45
CA LEU A 457 20.46 -24.50 -10.19
C LEU A 457 20.50 -26.00 -10.46
N SER A 458 21.65 -26.56 -10.88
CA SER A 458 21.79 -28.02 -11.06
C SER A 458 21.54 -28.81 -9.77
N LEU A 459 21.96 -28.28 -8.61
CA LEU A 459 21.64 -28.88 -7.31
C LEU A 459 20.14 -28.86 -6.99
N PHE A 460 19.43 -27.80 -7.40
CA PHE A 460 17.98 -27.71 -7.25
C PHE A 460 17.22 -28.63 -8.24
N GLU A 461 17.75 -28.86 -9.44
CA GLU A 461 17.18 -29.81 -10.42
C GLU A 461 17.29 -31.26 -9.97
N GLY A 462 18.40 -31.61 -9.29
CA GLY A 462 18.57 -32.94 -8.69
C GLY A 462 17.58 -33.23 -7.55
N LYS A 463 16.83 -32.23 -7.07
CA LYS A 463 15.82 -32.36 -6.00
C LYS A 463 14.41 -32.36 -6.61
N LYS A 464 13.53 -33.27 -6.15
CA LYS A 464 12.14 -33.33 -6.63
C LYS A 464 11.26 -32.20 -6.05
N GLY A 465 10.08 -31.98 -6.64
CA GLY A 465 9.06 -31.03 -6.16
C GLY A 465 9.41 -29.57 -6.41
N LYS A 466 9.10 -28.68 -5.45
CA LYS A 466 9.26 -27.21 -5.60
C LYS A 466 10.67 -26.76 -5.99
N SER A 467 11.70 -27.51 -5.61
CA SER A 467 13.09 -27.22 -5.95
C SER A 467 13.37 -27.35 -7.46
N LEU A 468 12.86 -28.41 -8.09
CA LEU A 468 12.94 -28.59 -9.55
C LEU A 468 12.18 -27.50 -10.29
N GLU A 469 10.94 -27.21 -9.86
CA GLU A 469 10.12 -26.16 -10.47
C GLU A 469 10.78 -24.77 -10.37
N TYR A 470 11.46 -24.48 -9.26
CA TYR A 470 12.23 -23.26 -9.09
C TYR A 470 13.38 -23.18 -10.09
N ALA A 471 14.15 -24.26 -10.22
CA ALA A 471 15.27 -24.29 -11.15
C ALA A 471 14.81 -24.12 -12.61
N LEU A 472 13.72 -24.77 -13.01
CA LEU A 472 13.12 -24.63 -14.35
C LEU A 472 12.64 -23.19 -14.61
N LYS A 473 11.97 -22.55 -13.65
CA LYS A 473 11.52 -21.16 -13.78
C LYS A 473 12.67 -20.17 -13.84
N MET A 474 13.74 -20.38 -13.06
CA MET A 474 14.95 -19.58 -13.14
C MET A 474 15.66 -19.76 -14.50
N LYS A 475 15.73 -20.98 -15.02
CA LYS A 475 16.25 -21.23 -16.38
C LYS A 475 15.43 -20.51 -17.45
N ASN A 476 14.09 -20.50 -17.32
CA ASN A 476 13.24 -19.74 -18.23
C ASN A 476 13.57 -18.23 -18.18
N ILE A 477 13.81 -17.64 -17.00
CA ILE A 477 14.25 -16.25 -16.86
C ILE A 477 15.57 -16.01 -17.62
N TYR A 478 16.56 -16.92 -17.51
CA TYR A 478 17.79 -16.82 -18.32
C TYR A 478 17.51 -16.88 -19.82
N THR A 479 16.63 -17.78 -20.27
CA THR A 479 16.23 -17.88 -21.68
C THR A 479 15.62 -16.58 -22.18
N GLN A 480 14.73 -15.95 -21.40
CA GLN A 480 14.15 -14.65 -21.76
C GLN A 480 15.22 -13.55 -21.86
N ILE A 481 16.20 -13.54 -20.95
CA ILE A 481 17.32 -12.58 -21.01
C ILE A 481 18.21 -12.82 -22.24
N GLU A 482 18.44 -14.07 -22.65
CA GLU A 482 19.11 -14.35 -23.93
C GLU A 482 18.28 -13.91 -25.14
N GLY A 483 16.94 -13.97 -25.05
CA GLY A 483 16.04 -13.38 -26.04
C GLY A 483 16.25 -11.86 -26.20
N ILE A 484 16.39 -11.13 -25.09
CA ILE A 484 16.76 -9.70 -25.09
C ILE A 484 18.12 -9.49 -25.76
N ASN A 485 19.10 -10.35 -25.48
CA ASN A 485 20.43 -10.28 -26.08
C ASN A 485 20.41 -10.53 -27.59
N ALA A 486 19.60 -11.48 -28.06
CA ALA A 486 19.40 -11.75 -29.47
C ALA A 486 18.77 -10.53 -30.17
N TYR A 487 17.74 -9.94 -29.56
CA TYR A 487 17.11 -8.72 -30.03
C TYR A 487 18.09 -7.53 -30.05
N ALA A 488 18.95 -7.39 -29.05
CA ALA A 488 19.96 -6.33 -29.02
C ALA A 488 20.88 -6.35 -30.26
N ASN A 489 21.12 -7.52 -30.86
CA ASN A 489 21.95 -7.64 -32.06
C ASN A 489 21.25 -7.15 -33.34
N THR A 490 19.93 -6.97 -33.33
CA THR A 490 19.17 -6.41 -34.46
C THR A 490 19.07 -4.88 -34.38
N LEU A 491 19.52 -4.27 -33.28
CA LEU A 491 19.45 -2.83 -33.03
C LEU A 491 20.65 -2.07 -33.61
N PRO A 492 20.48 -0.77 -33.94
CA PRO A 492 21.57 0.17 -34.20
C PRO A 492 22.64 0.17 -33.09
N GLU A 493 23.89 0.49 -33.45
CA GLU A 493 25.05 0.30 -32.57
C GLU A 493 24.94 1.03 -31.21
N ARG A 494 24.32 2.22 -31.19
CA ARG A 494 24.07 2.97 -29.95
C ARG A 494 23.14 2.21 -29.00
N GLU A 495 22.00 1.75 -29.49
CA GLU A 495 20.99 1.03 -28.71
C GLU A 495 21.48 -0.37 -28.33
N LYS A 496 22.09 -1.07 -29.28
CA LYS A 496 22.74 -2.36 -29.08
C LYS A 496 23.74 -2.33 -27.92
N LYS A 497 24.59 -1.31 -27.83
CA LYS A 497 25.54 -1.17 -26.71
C LYS A 497 24.82 -1.05 -25.36
N VAL A 498 23.78 -0.23 -25.29
CA VAL A 498 23.00 0.01 -24.06
C VAL A 498 22.23 -1.25 -23.65
N ILE A 499 21.54 -1.90 -24.58
CA ILE A 499 20.78 -3.12 -24.28
C ILE A 499 21.70 -4.29 -23.93
N LYS A 500 22.89 -4.39 -24.51
CA LYS A 500 23.90 -5.38 -24.07
C LYS A 500 24.34 -5.15 -22.63
N GLN A 501 24.54 -3.89 -22.22
CA GLN A 501 24.84 -3.57 -20.82
C GLN A 501 23.68 -3.94 -19.89
N LEU A 502 22.44 -3.66 -20.30
CA LEU A 502 21.23 -4.08 -19.59
C LEU A 502 21.18 -5.61 -19.43
N VAL A 503 21.43 -6.37 -20.50
CA VAL A 503 21.49 -7.85 -20.47
C VAL A 503 22.53 -8.33 -19.46
N THR A 504 23.75 -7.78 -19.49
CA THR A 504 24.81 -8.15 -18.54
C THR A 504 24.38 -7.89 -17.10
N ALA A 505 23.75 -6.75 -16.84
CA ALA A 505 23.27 -6.39 -15.51
C ALA A 505 22.10 -7.28 -15.04
N LEU A 506 21.13 -7.57 -15.92
CA LEU A 506 20.05 -8.50 -15.62
C LEU A 506 20.57 -9.91 -15.30
N LYS A 507 21.53 -10.43 -16.07
CA LYS A 507 22.16 -11.73 -15.78
C LYS A 507 22.81 -11.72 -14.41
N ARG A 508 23.56 -10.67 -14.09
CA ARG A 508 24.20 -10.50 -12.77
C ARG A 508 23.19 -10.50 -11.63
N ASP A 509 22.07 -9.79 -11.77
CA ASP A 509 21.02 -9.74 -10.74
C ASP A 509 20.40 -11.13 -10.51
N VAL A 510 20.14 -11.87 -11.60
CA VAL A 510 19.61 -13.23 -11.52
C VAL A 510 20.64 -14.18 -10.89
N ASP A 511 21.90 -14.12 -11.30
CA ASP A 511 22.97 -14.95 -10.72
C ASP A 511 23.12 -14.69 -9.21
N GLN A 512 23.09 -13.41 -8.81
CA GLN A 512 23.20 -13.00 -7.41
C GLN A 512 22.00 -13.50 -6.59
N PHE A 513 20.78 -13.38 -7.12
CA PHE A 513 19.58 -13.90 -6.47
C PHE A 513 19.63 -15.42 -6.29
N VAL A 514 20.09 -16.18 -7.30
CA VAL A 514 20.28 -17.63 -7.19
C VAL A 514 21.30 -17.97 -6.11
N CYS A 515 22.44 -17.27 -6.11
CA CYS A 515 23.55 -17.56 -5.20
C CYS A 515 23.25 -17.19 -3.74
N GLN A 516 22.52 -16.09 -3.50
CA GLN A 516 22.06 -15.71 -2.16
C GLN A 516 21.10 -16.75 -1.56
N ASN A 517 20.39 -17.49 -2.40
CA ASN A 517 19.44 -18.51 -2.01
C ASN A 517 19.96 -19.94 -2.29
N SER A 518 21.28 -20.16 -2.19
CA SER A 518 21.89 -21.45 -2.57
C SER A 518 21.53 -22.63 -1.66
N LYS A 519 21.15 -22.36 -0.40
CA LYS A 519 20.87 -23.40 0.61
C LYS A 519 19.38 -23.61 0.86
N HIS A 520 18.56 -22.58 0.65
CA HIS A 520 17.15 -22.56 1.01
C HIS A 520 16.31 -21.90 -0.09
N PHE A 521 15.01 -22.19 -0.09
CA PHE A 521 14.08 -21.49 -0.98
C PHE A 521 14.07 -19.99 -0.64
N PRO A 522 13.98 -19.09 -1.65
CA PRO A 522 13.96 -17.65 -1.39
C PRO A 522 12.84 -17.23 -0.45
N SER A 523 13.12 -16.24 0.41
CA SER A 523 12.08 -15.61 1.23
C SER A 523 11.21 -14.66 0.41
N LYS A 524 10.01 -14.32 0.93
CA LYS A 524 9.11 -13.35 0.32
C LYS A 524 9.80 -11.99 0.10
N GLU A 525 10.51 -11.49 1.12
CA GLU A 525 11.24 -10.22 1.06
C GLU A 525 12.36 -10.24 0.01
N SER A 526 13.15 -11.32 -0.04
CA SER A 526 14.21 -11.47 -1.05
C SER A 526 13.64 -11.49 -2.47
N TYR A 527 12.50 -12.16 -2.67
CA TYR A 527 11.80 -12.15 -3.95
C TYR A 527 11.26 -10.77 -4.33
N GLN A 528 10.64 -10.03 -3.40
CA GLN A 528 10.10 -8.69 -3.70
C GLN A 528 11.22 -7.72 -4.08
N LYS A 529 12.36 -7.76 -3.38
CA LYS A 529 13.55 -6.98 -3.76
C LYS A 529 14.03 -7.36 -5.16
N PHE A 530 14.15 -8.65 -5.47
CA PHE A 530 14.51 -9.14 -6.80
C PHE A 530 13.54 -8.69 -7.90
N LYS A 531 12.23 -8.83 -7.68
CA LYS A 531 11.17 -8.38 -8.60
C LYS A 531 11.28 -6.90 -8.89
N LEU A 532 11.45 -6.07 -7.85
CA LEU A 532 11.60 -4.62 -7.98
C LEU A 532 12.85 -4.27 -8.79
N THR A 533 13.99 -4.90 -8.50
CA THR A 533 15.24 -4.68 -9.23
C THR A 533 15.09 -4.99 -10.71
N ILE A 534 14.55 -6.16 -11.06
CA ILE A 534 14.37 -6.56 -12.46
C ILE A 534 13.39 -5.63 -13.17
N LYS A 535 12.25 -5.27 -12.54
CA LYS A 535 11.27 -4.34 -13.11
C LYS A 535 11.88 -2.97 -13.38
N ALA A 536 12.52 -2.37 -12.38
CA ALA A 536 13.14 -1.06 -12.53
C ALA A 536 14.24 -1.08 -13.60
N ARG A 537 15.04 -2.15 -13.67
CA ARG A 537 16.10 -2.26 -14.68
C ARG A 537 15.55 -2.41 -16.09
N LEU A 538 14.48 -3.17 -16.31
CA LEU A 538 13.85 -3.29 -17.63
C LEU A 538 13.30 -1.95 -18.13
N HIS A 539 12.61 -1.22 -17.26
CA HIS A 539 12.00 0.06 -17.63
C HIS A 539 12.97 1.26 -17.58
N SER A 540 14.25 1.04 -17.21
CA SER A 540 15.24 2.11 -17.07
C SER A 540 15.67 2.76 -18.41
N HIS A 541 15.41 2.09 -19.53
CA HIS A 541 15.79 2.53 -20.87
C HIS A 541 14.60 2.60 -21.85
N ASP A 542 13.36 2.64 -21.33
CA ASP A 542 12.17 2.74 -22.19
C ASP A 542 12.16 4.04 -23.00
N ASP A 543 12.80 5.10 -22.51
CA ASP A 543 12.94 6.36 -23.24
C ASP A 543 13.77 6.20 -24.53
N LEU A 544 14.82 5.37 -24.49
CA LEU A 544 15.61 5.00 -25.65
C LEU A 544 14.87 4.01 -26.56
N MET A 545 14.12 3.08 -25.97
CA MET A 545 13.50 1.97 -26.68
C MET A 545 12.06 2.23 -27.14
N SER A 546 11.47 3.37 -26.78
CA SER A 546 10.08 3.72 -27.09
C SER A 546 9.72 3.71 -28.58
N GLY A 547 10.71 3.88 -29.47
CA GLY A 547 10.52 3.79 -30.93
C GLY A 547 10.48 2.36 -31.48
N HIS A 548 10.72 1.35 -30.65
CA HIS A 548 10.83 -0.05 -31.07
C HIS A 548 9.59 -0.84 -30.65
N THR A 549 8.76 -1.23 -31.62
CA THR A 549 7.45 -1.87 -31.38
C THR A 549 7.52 -3.20 -30.64
N SER A 550 8.60 -3.96 -30.77
CA SER A 550 8.78 -5.26 -30.09
C SER A 550 9.29 -5.15 -28.65
N TRP A 551 9.76 -3.98 -28.23
CA TRP A 551 10.36 -3.79 -26.90
C TRP A 551 9.40 -4.07 -25.73
N PRO A 552 8.13 -3.59 -25.74
CA PRO A 552 7.17 -3.89 -24.68
C PRO A 552 6.89 -5.37 -24.53
N ASP A 553 6.69 -6.10 -25.64
CA ASP A 553 6.43 -7.54 -25.63
C ASP A 553 7.60 -8.31 -25.00
N ILE A 554 8.82 -7.91 -25.33
CA ILE A 554 10.04 -8.48 -24.77
C ILE A 554 10.12 -8.25 -23.25
N ILE A 555 9.83 -7.03 -22.77
CA ILE A 555 9.77 -6.72 -21.34
C ILE A 555 8.71 -7.58 -20.65
N ILE A 556 7.49 -7.65 -21.22
CA ILE A 556 6.36 -8.36 -20.64
C ILE A 556 6.68 -9.85 -20.46
N ASN A 557 7.28 -10.50 -21.46
CA ASN A 557 7.63 -11.92 -21.39
C ASN A 557 8.61 -12.24 -20.24
N LEU A 558 9.60 -11.36 -20.01
CA LEU A 558 10.51 -11.51 -18.88
C LEU A 558 9.82 -11.21 -17.54
N LEU A 559 9.00 -10.16 -17.45
CA LEU A 559 8.24 -9.84 -16.24
C LEU A 559 7.28 -10.96 -15.85
N LEU A 560 6.55 -11.54 -16.80
CA LEU A 560 5.68 -12.71 -16.59
C LEU A 560 6.49 -13.89 -16.03
N SER A 561 7.69 -14.13 -16.56
CA SER A 561 8.58 -15.18 -16.05
C SER A 561 8.97 -14.94 -14.58
N VAL A 562 9.27 -13.69 -14.20
CA VAL A 562 9.54 -13.31 -12.81
C VAL A 562 8.29 -13.44 -11.91
N ILE A 563 7.11 -13.04 -12.40
CA ILE A 563 5.84 -13.16 -11.65
C ILE A 563 5.50 -14.62 -11.38
N THR A 564 5.64 -15.49 -12.38
CA THR A 564 5.35 -16.92 -12.22
C THR A 564 6.34 -17.62 -11.28
N LEU A 565 7.53 -17.07 -11.07
CA LEU A 565 8.46 -17.48 -10.01
C LEU A 565 7.93 -17.08 -8.63
N GLY A 566 7.37 -15.87 -8.50
CA GLY A 566 6.71 -15.39 -7.27
C GLY A 566 5.58 -16.29 -6.79
N LYS A 567 4.74 -16.79 -7.72
CA LYS A 567 3.68 -17.77 -7.39
C LYS A 567 4.25 -19.01 -6.71
N LEU A 568 5.40 -19.50 -7.18
CA LEU A 568 6.04 -20.67 -6.58
C LEU A 568 6.59 -20.35 -5.18
N ILE A 569 7.24 -19.20 -5.00
CA ILE A 569 7.85 -18.72 -3.75
C ILE A 569 6.82 -18.38 -2.67
N CYS A 570 5.72 -17.74 -3.04
CA CYS A 570 4.72 -17.24 -2.10
C CYS A 570 3.53 -18.21 -1.90
N SER A 571 3.50 -19.36 -2.59
CA SER A 571 2.46 -20.38 -2.39
C SER A 571 2.61 -21.08 -1.03
N LYS A 572 1.63 -20.88 -0.13
CA LYS A 572 1.55 -21.55 1.19
C LYS A 572 1.60 -23.07 1.02
N ALA A 573 2.77 -23.68 1.22
CA ALA A 573 2.90 -25.13 1.47
C ALA A 573 3.56 -25.42 2.82
N ARG A 574 3.65 -24.43 3.72
CA ARG A 574 4.38 -24.55 5.00
C ARG A 574 3.50 -24.78 6.23
N THR A 575 2.20 -25.00 6.06
CA THR A 575 1.31 -25.44 7.14
C THR A 575 0.42 -26.53 6.59
N GLY A 576 0.57 -27.77 7.06
CA GLY A 576 -0.25 -28.92 6.69
C GLY A 576 -1.72 -28.80 7.14
N ARG A 577 -2.42 -27.78 6.66
CA ARG A 577 -3.86 -27.63 6.70
C ARG A 577 -4.34 -27.53 5.26
N ALA A 578 -5.09 -28.53 4.82
CA ALA A 578 -5.91 -28.44 3.63
C ALA A 578 -6.97 -27.36 3.87
N SER A 579 -6.72 -26.14 3.39
CA SER A 579 -7.76 -25.14 3.17
C SER A 579 -8.30 -25.38 1.77
N LEU A 580 -9.32 -26.23 1.68
CA LEU A 580 -10.20 -26.30 0.52
C LEU A 580 -11.01 -25.00 0.49
N PHE A 581 -10.59 -24.08 -0.38
CA PHE A 581 -11.20 -22.79 -0.69
C PHE A 581 -11.22 -21.80 0.49
N PHE A 582 -10.89 -20.53 0.22
CA PHE A 582 -10.73 -19.41 1.17
C PHE A 582 -9.32 -19.16 1.76
N ASP A 583 -9.04 -17.88 1.92
CA ASP A 583 -7.77 -17.18 2.19
C ASP A 583 -6.71 -17.16 1.08
N LYS A 584 -7.02 -16.44 -0.01
CA LYS A 584 -5.97 -15.72 -0.73
C LYS A 584 -5.64 -14.45 0.04
N THR A 585 -4.40 -14.32 0.52
CA THR A 585 -3.90 -13.08 1.13
C THR A 585 -3.86 -11.95 0.09
N GLU A 586 -3.97 -10.68 0.48
CA GLU A 586 -3.86 -9.51 -0.43
C GLU A 586 -2.63 -9.59 -1.34
N ASP A 587 -1.52 -10.12 -0.82
CA ASP A 587 -0.30 -10.34 -1.61
C ASP A 587 -0.41 -11.43 -2.70
N GLN A 588 -1.34 -12.40 -2.56
CA GLN A 588 -1.62 -13.37 -3.62
C GLN A 588 -2.48 -12.75 -4.73
N LYS A 589 -3.32 -11.76 -4.40
CA LYS A 589 -4.00 -10.92 -5.39
C LYS A 589 -2.97 -10.03 -6.13
N GLU A 590 -1.96 -9.51 -5.44
CA GLU A 590 -0.87 -8.69 -6.03
C GLU A 590 0.14 -9.48 -6.92
N ILE A 591 0.15 -10.82 -6.81
CA ILE A 591 0.95 -11.72 -7.67
C ILE A 591 0.10 -12.27 -8.84
N GLU A 592 -1.23 -12.26 -8.74
CA GLU A 592 -2.15 -12.59 -9.85
C GLU A 592 -2.48 -11.37 -10.72
N ALA A 593 -2.65 -10.18 -10.14
CA ALA A 593 -2.88 -8.90 -10.82
C ALA A 593 -1.89 -8.57 -11.96
N PRO A 594 -0.57 -8.84 -11.88
CA PRO A 594 0.35 -8.42 -12.93
C PRO A 594 0.37 -9.35 -14.16
N VAL A 595 -0.41 -10.43 -14.19
CA VAL A 595 -0.69 -11.17 -15.44
C VAL A 595 -1.80 -10.46 -16.23
N ASP A 596 -2.83 -9.96 -15.53
CA ASP A 596 -3.93 -9.22 -16.13
C ASP A 596 -3.55 -7.76 -16.45
N LEU A 597 -2.72 -7.13 -15.60
CA LEU A 597 -2.12 -5.80 -15.86
C LEU A 597 -1.07 -5.85 -16.99
N ALA A 598 -0.37 -6.97 -17.18
CA ALA A 598 0.52 -7.15 -18.34
C ALA A 598 -0.26 -7.31 -19.65
N LEU A 599 -1.47 -7.88 -19.58
CA LEU A 599 -2.41 -7.95 -20.71
C LEU A 599 -3.10 -6.59 -20.97
N GLU A 600 -3.41 -5.80 -19.93
CA GLU A 600 -3.93 -4.44 -20.07
C GLU A 600 -2.91 -3.42 -20.57
N ASN A 601 -1.64 -3.53 -20.18
CA ASN A 601 -0.55 -2.71 -20.73
C ASN A 601 -0.32 -3.01 -22.22
N LEU A 602 -0.55 -4.26 -22.66
CA LEU A 602 -0.60 -4.63 -24.08
C LEU A 602 -1.76 -3.94 -24.81
N GLY A 603 -2.94 -3.88 -24.18
CA GLY A 603 -4.12 -3.20 -24.73
C GLY A 603 -4.00 -1.68 -24.82
N THR A 604 -3.33 -1.04 -23.85
CA THR A 604 -3.12 0.42 -23.82
C THR A 604 -1.90 0.88 -24.63
N PHE A 605 -0.87 0.05 -24.76
CA PHE A 605 0.30 0.34 -25.61
C PHE A 605 0.00 0.13 -27.12
N LEU A 606 -0.86 -0.83 -27.47
CA LEU A 606 -1.33 -1.04 -28.86
C LEU A 606 -2.45 -0.07 -29.28
N ALA A 607 -3.03 0.69 -28.35
CA ALA A 607 -4.07 1.67 -28.59
C ALA A 607 -3.54 3.12 -28.67
N GLY A 608 -2.22 3.31 -28.64
CA GLY A 608 -1.53 4.60 -28.80
C GLY A 608 -1.04 4.84 -30.22
#